data_AF-A0AAE1GZ34-F1
#
_entry.id   AF-A0AAE1GZ34-F1
#
_cell.length_a   1.000
_cell.length_b   1.000
_cell.length_c   1.000
_cell.angle_alpha   90.00
_cell.angle_beta   90.00
_cell.angle_gamma   90.00
#
_symmetry.space_group_name_H-M   'P 1'
#
loop_
_entity.id
_entity.type
_entity.pdbx_description
1 polymer ?
#
loop_
_entity_poly.entity_id
_entity_poly.type
_entity_poly.pdbx_seq_one_letter_code
_entity_poly.pdbx_strand_id
1 'polypeptide(L)'
;YLFYYMPAGKNAVLLHAAAFIETFPVPIGMLSEEAAESGNKDVRRQHHACKASRAREMADFMHGLLVRTDPVISSLRRRPKPGCQIRHEVVKFLVAPSEQGFAVLQALSLRKVGTVI
;
A
#
# COMPACT_ATOMS: atom_id res chain seq x y z
N TYR A 1 26.76 18.27 -4.73
CA TYR A 1 27.77 18.35 -5.80
C TYR A 1 27.42 19.53 -6.68
N LEU A 2 28.30 20.52 -6.76
CA LEU A 2 28.05 21.76 -7.50
C LEU A 2 27.94 21.54 -9.03
N PHE A 3 28.55 20.47 -9.53
CA PHE A 3 28.63 20.14 -10.96
C PHE A 3 27.61 19.09 -11.42
N TYR A 4 26.70 18.63 -10.56
CA TYR A 4 25.78 17.54 -10.88
C TYR A 4 24.33 18.01 -10.81
N TYR A 5 23.61 17.90 -11.92
CA TYR A 5 22.18 18.18 -11.97
C TYR A 5 21.42 17.12 -11.18
N MET A 6 20.51 17.57 -10.31
CA MET A 6 19.74 16.64 -9.49
C MET A 6 18.68 15.91 -10.33
N PRO A 7 18.57 14.58 -10.25
CA PRO A 7 17.51 13.83 -10.91
C PRO A 7 16.12 14.31 -10.47
N ALA A 8 15.16 14.30 -11.39
CA ALA A 8 13.81 14.83 -11.16
C ALA A 8 13.16 14.29 -9.87
N GLY A 9 13.30 13.00 -9.58
CA GLY A 9 12.74 12.40 -8.36
C GLY A 9 13.34 12.97 -7.07
N LYS A 10 14.64 13.22 -7.03
CA LYS A 10 15.29 13.82 -5.84
C LYS A 10 14.89 15.28 -5.68
N ASN A 11 14.85 16.03 -6.78
CA ASN A 11 14.46 17.43 -6.77
C ASN A 11 13.00 17.61 -6.36
N ALA A 12 12.11 16.74 -6.84
CA ALA A 12 10.69 16.77 -6.49
C ALA A 12 10.47 16.54 -4.99
N VAL A 13 11.20 15.61 -4.37
CA VAL A 13 11.10 15.37 -2.92
C VAL A 13 11.61 16.58 -2.14
N LEU A 14 12.78 17.13 -2.48
CA LEU A 14 13.33 18.25 -1.71
C LEU A 14 12.55 19.55 -1.87
N LEU A 15 11.99 19.81 -3.05
CA LEU A 15 11.28 21.06 -3.34
C LEU A 15 9.79 21.01 -3.00
N HIS A 16 9.13 19.86 -3.20
CA HIS A 16 7.67 19.76 -3.14
C HIS A 16 7.13 18.89 -2.00
N ALA A 17 7.95 18.05 -1.33
CA ALA A 17 7.41 17.10 -0.35
C ALA A 17 6.68 17.76 0.81
N ALA A 18 7.13 18.93 1.30
CA ALA A 18 6.44 19.64 2.38
C ALA A 18 5.00 20.02 1.98
N ALA A 19 4.83 20.57 0.77
CA ALA A 19 3.51 20.91 0.23
C ALA A 19 2.62 19.66 0.05
N PHE A 20 3.19 18.52 -0.34
CA PHE A 20 2.46 17.25 -0.40
C PHE A 20 2.04 16.75 0.98
N ILE A 21 2.89 16.87 2.01
CA ILE A 21 2.55 16.42 3.37
C ILE A 21 1.42 17.26 3.96
N GLU A 22 1.37 18.56 3.69
CA GLU A 22 0.33 19.47 4.19
C GLU A 22 -1.02 19.29 3.48
N THR A 23 -1.01 18.91 2.20
CA THR A 23 -2.23 18.81 1.38
C THR A 23 -2.91 17.45 1.45
N PHE A 24 -2.17 16.36 1.67
CA PHE A 24 -2.71 15.01 1.64
C PHE A 24 -3.15 14.51 3.04
N PRO A 25 -4.37 13.96 3.17
CA PRO A 25 -4.89 13.49 4.47
C PRO A 25 -4.32 12.15 4.94
N VAL A 26 -3.53 11.48 4.11
CA VAL A 26 -2.99 10.14 4.36
C VAL A 26 -1.46 10.20 4.23
N PRO A 27 -0.70 9.51 5.12
CA PRO A 27 0.75 9.45 5.00
C PRO A 27 1.19 8.87 3.66
N ILE A 28 2.20 9.48 3.05
CA ILE A 28 2.71 9.16 1.71
C ILE A 28 3.04 7.67 1.54
N GLY A 29 3.58 7.03 2.60
CA GLY A 29 3.90 5.60 2.57
C GLY A 29 2.71 4.68 2.35
N MET A 30 1.48 5.09 2.70
CA MET A 30 0.27 4.30 2.43
C MET A 30 -0.21 4.42 0.98
N LEU A 31 0.24 5.44 0.24
CA LEU A 31 -0.02 5.63 -1.19
C LEU A 31 1.11 5.06 -2.07
N SER A 32 2.06 4.34 -1.47
CA SER A 32 3.23 3.80 -2.17
C SER A 32 2.85 2.71 -3.17
N GLU A 33 3.50 2.75 -4.34
CA GLU A 33 3.41 1.72 -5.38
C GLU A 33 3.99 0.37 -4.92
N GLU A 34 4.91 0.37 -3.95
CA GLU A 34 5.55 -0.84 -3.42
C GLU A 34 4.54 -1.89 -2.94
N ALA A 35 3.38 -1.45 -2.41
CA ALA A 35 2.32 -2.36 -1.99
C ALA A 35 1.72 -3.12 -3.19
N ALA A 36 1.49 -2.44 -4.31
CA ALA A 36 0.98 -3.04 -5.54
C ALA A 36 2.03 -3.94 -6.20
N GLU A 37 3.28 -3.49 -6.28
CA GLU A 37 4.39 -4.27 -6.84
C GLU A 37 4.67 -5.55 -6.05
N SER A 38 4.55 -5.51 -4.71
CA SER A 38 4.68 -6.71 -3.88
C SER A 38 3.68 -7.79 -4.28
N GLY A 39 2.47 -7.38 -4.71
CA GLY A 39 1.43 -8.26 -5.22
C GLY A 39 1.77 -8.93 -6.54
N ASN A 40 2.59 -8.31 -7.39
CA ASN A 40 3.02 -8.90 -8.67
C ASN A 40 3.82 -10.19 -8.49
N LYS A 41 4.48 -10.37 -7.34
CA LYS A 41 5.15 -11.63 -7.02
C LYS A 41 4.15 -12.78 -6.88
N ASP A 42 2.97 -12.50 -6.32
CA ASP A 42 1.91 -13.48 -6.18
C ASP A 42 1.21 -13.75 -7.51
N VAL A 43 1.19 -12.75 -8.40
CA VAL A 43 0.73 -12.93 -9.79
C VAL A 43 1.60 -13.95 -10.55
N ARG A 44 2.92 -13.90 -10.35
CA ARG A 44 3.85 -14.83 -11.00
C ARG A 44 3.82 -16.25 -10.41
N ARG A 45 3.30 -16.42 -9.19
CA ARG A 45 3.21 -17.70 -8.49
C ARG A 45 1.95 -18.46 -8.91
N GLN A 46 1.99 -19.08 -10.09
CA GLN A 46 0.90 -19.89 -10.66
C GLN A 46 0.60 -21.21 -9.91
N HIS A 47 0.83 -21.31 -8.60
CA HIS A 47 0.74 -22.59 -7.89
C HIS A 47 -0.70 -23.06 -7.63
N HIS A 48 -1.71 -22.23 -7.85
CA HIS A 48 -3.11 -22.51 -7.50
C HIS A 48 -4.08 -22.53 -8.69
N ALA A 49 -3.63 -22.21 -9.91
CA ALA A 49 -4.50 -22.18 -11.08
C ALA A 49 -4.51 -23.52 -11.82
N CYS A 50 -5.70 -24.03 -12.17
CA CYS A 50 -5.82 -25.22 -12.99
C CYS A 50 -5.43 -24.90 -14.44
N LYS A 51 -4.41 -25.58 -14.97
CA LYS A 51 -3.94 -25.42 -16.36
C LYS A 51 -4.81 -26.22 -17.33
N ALA A 52 -6.07 -25.81 -17.48
CA ALA A 52 -7.02 -26.46 -18.38
C ALA A 52 -7.30 -25.63 -19.64
N SER A 53 -7.66 -24.36 -19.46
CA SER A 53 -7.84 -23.39 -20.56
C SER A 53 -7.47 -22.01 -20.06
N ARG A 54 -7.12 -21.09 -20.97
CA ARG A 54 -6.76 -19.71 -20.60
C ARG A 54 -7.88 -19.02 -19.79
N ALA A 55 -9.14 -19.27 -20.14
CA ALA A 55 -10.28 -18.71 -19.42
C ALA A 55 -10.39 -19.29 -18.00
N ARG A 56 -10.22 -20.61 -17.85
CA ARG A 56 -10.25 -21.29 -16.54
C ARG A 56 -9.07 -20.84 -15.67
N GLU A 57 -7.88 -20.76 -16.24
CA GLU A 57 -6.66 -20.32 -15.56
C GLU A 57 -6.81 -18.89 -15.04
N MET A 58 -7.34 -17.98 -15.85
CA MET A 58 -7.60 -16.59 -15.44
C MET A 58 -8.70 -16.50 -14.37
N ALA A 59 -9.75 -17.33 -14.46
CA ALA A 59 -10.80 -17.35 -13.44
C ALA A 59 -10.26 -17.82 -12.08
N ASP A 60 -9.54 -18.94 -12.05
CA ASP A 60 -8.92 -19.47 -10.83
C ASP A 60 -7.92 -18.47 -10.23
N PHE A 61 -7.15 -17.80 -11.10
CA PHE A 61 -6.23 -16.74 -10.71
C PHE A 61 -6.95 -15.57 -10.03
N MET A 62 -8.01 -15.04 -10.64
CA MET A 62 -8.80 -13.94 -10.08
C MET A 62 -9.47 -14.33 -8.76
N HIS A 63 -10.02 -15.54 -8.67
CA HIS A 63 -10.58 -16.05 -7.42
C HIS A 63 -9.55 -16.10 -6.29
N GLY A 64 -8.34 -16.58 -6.58
CA GLY A 64 -7.24 -16.60 -5.62
C GLY A 64 -6.84 -15.19 -5.14
N LEU A 65 -6.79 -14.21 -6.04
CA LEU A 65 -6.53 -12.82 -5.68
C LEU A 65 -7.62 -12.21 -4.80
N LEU A 66 -8.90 -12.45 -5.12
CA LEU A 66 -10.04 -11.92 -4.36
C LEU A 66 -10.06 -12.45 -2.91
N VAL A 67 -9.85 -13.76 -2.73
CA VAL A 67 -9.73 -14.36 -1.39
C VAL A 67 -8.53 -13.80 -0.62
N ARG A 68 -7.49 -13.36 -1.35
CA ARG A 68 -6.29 -12.79 -0.74
C ARG A 68 -6.50 -11.37 -0.25
N THR A 69 -7.19 -10.55 -1.03
CA THR A 69 -7.47 -9.13 -0.76
C THR A 69 -8.68 -8.92 0.14
N ASP A 70 -9.45 -9.97 0.43
CA ASP A 70 -10.60 -9.90 1.33
C ASP A 70 -10.22 -9.31 2.71
N PRO A 71 -10.92 -8.25 3.17
CA PRO A 71 -10.57 -7.56 4.41
C PRO A 71 -10.79 -8.43 5.65
N VAL A 72 -11.82 -9.28 5.66
CA VAL A 72 -12.15 -10.15 6.79
C VAL A 72 -11.09 -11.24 6.92
N ILE A 73 -10.80 -11.95 5.82
CA ILE A 73 -9.80 -13.01 5.79
C ILE A 73 -8.40 -12.45 6.07
N SER A 74 -8.06 -11.28 5.52
CA SER A 74 -6.75 -10.66 5.74
C SER A 74 -6.52 -10.15 7.17
N SER A 75 -7.60 -9.87 7.92
CA SER A 75 -7.53 -9.50 9.35
C SER A 75 -7.24 -10.70 10.25
N LEU A 76 -7.71 -11.89 9.86
CA LEU A 76 -7.53 -13.14 10.62
C LEU A 76 -6.15 -13.78 10.37
N ARG A 77 -5.45 -13.39 9.31
CA ARG A 77 -4.12 -13.92 8.96
C ARG A 77 -3.04 -13.39 9.91
N ARG A 78 -2.15 -14.28 10.37
CA ARG A 78 -0.95 -13.91 11.13
C ARG A 78 -0.02 -13.08 10.25
N ARG A 79 0.31 -11.85 10.68
CA ARG A 79 1.26 -10.97 9.98
C ARG A 79 2.62 -11.00 10.67
N PRO A 80 3.73 -11.12 9.92
CA PRO A 80 5.06 -10.94 10.51
C PRO A 80 5.21 -9.50 11.00
N LYS A 81 5.85 -9.32 12.15
CA LYS A 81 6.18 -7.98 12.65
C LYS A 81 7.25 -7.37 11.73
N PRO A 82 7.06 -6.14 11.22
CA PRO A 82 8.11 -5.48 10.48
C PRO A 82 9.30 -5.20 11.42
N GLY A 83 10.51 -5.49 10.96
CA GLY A 83 11.72 -5.02 11.62
C GLY A 83 11.85 -3.51 11.45
N CYS A 84 12.21 -2.79 12.50
CA CYS A 84 12.29 -1.32 12.48
C CYS A 84 13.64 -0.87 13.05
N GLN A 85 14.52 -0.35 12.20
CA GLN A 85 15.69 0.43 12.60
C GLN A 85 15.54 1.85 12.03
N ILE A 86 14.96 2.75 12.81
CA ILE A 86 14.85 4.16 12.45
C ILE A 86 16.10 4.88 12.94
N ARG A 87 16.70 5.73 12.09
CA ARG A 87 17.83 6.58 12.48
C ARG A 87 17.34 7.65 13.45
N HIS A 88 18.13 7.90 14.50
CA HIS A 88 17.80 8.86 15.56
C HIS A 88 17.53 10.30 15.07
N GLU A 89 18.18 10.73 13.98
CA GLU A 89 17.97 12.05 13.36
C GLU A 89 16.53 12.22 12.83
N VAL A 90 15.95 11.14 12.30
CA VAL A 90 14.62 11.14 11.68
C VAL A 90 13.54 11.22 12.74
N VAL A 91 13.79 10.67 13.93
CA VAL A 91 12.82 10.64 15.04
C VAL A 91 12.34 12.05 15.42
N LYS A 92 13.19 13.07 15.27
CA LYS A 92 12.86 14.46 15.56
C LYS A 92 11.79 15.05 14.62
N PHE A 93 11.64 14.47 13.44
CA PHE A 93 10.71 14.94 12.41
C PHE A 93 9.43 14.11 12.32
N LEU A 94 9.32 13.02 13.10
CA LEU A 94 8.14 12.19 13.12
C LEU A 94 7.06 12.84 13.97
N VAL A 95 5.93 13.14 13.34
CA VAL A 95 4.70 13.56 14.02
C VAL A 95 3.76 12.35 14.08
N ALA A 96 3.14 12.13 15.23
CA ALA A 96 2.11 11.10 15.35
C ALA A 96 0.95 11.43 14.39
N PRO A 97 0.41 10.45 13.66
CA PRO A 97 -0.72 10.71 12.77
C PRO A 97 -1.89 11.24 13.60
N SER A 98 -2.37 12.44 13.27
CA SER A 98 -3.59 12.99 13.86
C SER A 98 -4.77 12.07 13.53
N GLU A 99 -5.69 11.86 14.48
CA GLU A 99 -6.80 10.89 14.39
C GLU A 99 -7.67 11.05 13.13
N GLN A 100 -7.61 12.23 12.51
CA GLN A 100 -8.36 12.61 11.31
C GLN A 100 -8.05 11.73 10.09
N GLY A 101 -6.80 11.26 9.92
CA GLY A 101 -6.43 10.40 8.79
C GLY A 101 -6.94 8.96 8.91
N PHE A 102 -6.98 8.42 10.13
CA PHE A 102 -7.48 7.07 10.42
C PHE A 102 -9.01 6.99 10.34
N ALA A 103 -9.71 8.03 10.82
CA ALA A 103 -11.17 8.10 10.76
C ALA A 103 -11.70 8.07 9.31
N VAL A 104 -11.02 8.71 8.36
CA VAL A 104 -11.42 8.71 6.94
C VAL A 104 -11.28 7.32 6.32
N LEU A 105 -10.18 6.60 6.60
CA LEU A 105 -9.96 5.24 6.09
C LEU A 105 -10.92 4.22 6.72
N GLN A 106 -11.20 4.33 8.03
CA GLN A 106 -12.17 3.48 8.71
C GLN A 106 -13.60 3.78 8.23
N ALA A 107 -13.96 5.04 8.00
CA ALA A 107 -15.27 5.43 7.44
C ALA A 107 -15.45 5.01 5.98
N LEU A 108 -14.39 4.99 5.17
CA LEU A 108 -14.44 4.49 3.77
C LEU A 108 -14.51 2.96 3.71
N SER A 109 -13.84 2.27 4.63
CA SER A 109 -13.94 0.81 4.79
C SER A 109 -15.36 0.39 5.21
N LEU A 110 -15.96 1.09 6.18
CA LEU A 110 -17.32 0.81 6.67
C LEU A 110 -18.43 1.20 5.67
N ARG A 111 -18.20 2.21 4.80
CA ARG A 111 -19.17 2.58 3.75
C ARG A 111 -19.32 1.54 2.64
N LYS A 112 -18.36 0.62 2.45
CA LYS A 112 -18.47 -0.46 1.45
C LYS A 112 -19.18 -1.72 1.96
N VAL A 113 -19.42 -1.83 3.26
CA VAL A 113 -20.12 -2.99 3.87
C VAL A 113 -21.64 -2.73 4.01
N GLY A 114 -22.09 -1.48 3.81
CA GLY A 114 -23.48 -1.05 4.07
C GLY A 114 -24.41 -0.92 2.86
N THR A 115 -23.99 -1.27 1.64
CA THR A 115 -24.85 -1.16 0.45
C THR A 115 -24.99 -2.51 -0.25
N VAL A 116 -25.61 -3.46 0.44
CA VAL A 116 -26.26 -4.62 -0.15
C VAL A 116 -27.70 -4.60 0.35
N ILE A 117 -28.57 -3.97 -0.42
CA ILE A 117 -29.98 -4.34 -0.57
C ILE A 117 -30.14 -4.68 -2.05
#